data_AF-A0A969DSH9-F1
#
_entry.id   AF-A0A969DSH9-F1
#
_cell.length_a   1.000
_cell.length_b   1.000
_cell.length_c   1.000
_cell.angle_alpha   90.00
_cell.angle_beta   90.00
_cell.angle_gamma   90.00
#
_symmetry.space_group_name_H-M   'P 1'
#
loop_
_entity.id
_entity.type
_entity.pdbx_description
1 polymer ?
#
loop_
_entity_poly.entity_id
_entity_poly.type
_entity_poly.pdbx_seq_one_letter_code
_entity_poly.pdbx_strand_id
1 'polypeptide(L)'
;MANKRNYPCNDVDMLMASKTIAESFKTNIAELSVTRSLWTEQFAYDLISRIDSAIETHLGIDVKKALRDATASLSTIQVPAKRDVSYFKIQIEEDFKKEPSKRDEILKNLGFTKHIRDVQKGNQESLIQLLYQFKINMSDTLRQEIVAKGLNTTLIDNIIGYANTFKQANVTQETFKSATKEVAKEVNDAFTAIYDEIIAICKIASKYYKYEPLKKEQFTFAKALSNLGASTKVTGTETTQAAI
;
A
#
# COMPACT_ATOMS: atom_id res chain seq x y z
N MET A 1 -1.87 12.18 -2.86
CA MET A 1 -2.09 13.12 -1.75
C MET A 1 -2.20 12.29 -0.49
N ALA A 2 -1.41 12.58 0.55
CA ALA A 2 -1.53 11.83 1.80
C ALA A 2 -2.93 12.07 2.38
N ASN A 3 -3.69 11.00 2.63
CA ASN A 3 -4.95 11.09 3.36
C ASN A 3 -4.64 11.70 4.73
N LYS A 4 -4.97 12.98 4.88
CA LYS A 4 -4.80 13.70 6.13
C LYS A 4 -5.91 13.20 7.05
N ARG A 5 -5.56 12.35 8.01
CA ARG A 5 -6.47 11.89 9.06
C ARG A 5 -7.06 13.10 9.80
N ASN A 6 -8.33 13.02 10.19
CA ASN A 6 -9.06 14.11 10.85
C ASN A 6 -8.90 14.11 12.39
N TYR A 7 -8.24 13.10 12.97
CA TYR A 7 -7.98 12.96 14.40
C TYR A 7 -6.50 13.18 14.77
N PRO A 8 -6.21 13.65 16.00
CA PRO A 8 -4.87 14.09 16.41
C PRO A 8 -3.96 12.98 16.97
N CYS A 9 -4.35 11.71 16.88
CA CYS A 9 -3.63 10.57 17.48
C CYS A 9 -3.46 9.42 16.48
N ASN A 10 -2.79 8.33 16.90
CA ASN A 10 -2.67 7.14 16.06
C ASN A 10 -3.99 6.33 16.04
N ASP A 11 -4.10 5.36 15.13
CA ASP A 11 -5.35 4.62 14.88
C ASP A 11 -5.79 3.78 16.08
N VAL A 12 -4.82 3.17 16.77
CA VAL A 12 -5.08 2.35 17.95
C VAL A 12 -5.66 3.21 19.06
N ASP A 13 -4.98 4.31 19.39
CA ASP A 13 -5.42 5.24 20.42
C ASP A 13 -6.79 5.87 20.09
N MET A 14 -7.02 6.20 18.82
CA MET A 14 -8.29 6.75 18.35
C MET A 14 -9.44 5.76 18.56
N LEU A 15 -9.27 4.49 18.16
CA LEU A 15 -10.30 3.47 18.30
C LEU A 15 -10.53 3.08 19.77
N MET A 16 -9.47 3.00 20.58
CA MET A 16 -9.59 2.69 22.01
C MET A 16 -10.30 3.82 22.78
N ALA A 17 -9.98 5.08 22.48
CA ALA A 17 -10.66 6.22 23.07
C ALA A 17 -12.14 6.26 22.63
N SER A 18 -12.39 5.99 21.35
CA SER A 18 -13.74 5.87 20.78
C SER A 18 -14.55 4.78 21.47
N LYS A 19 -13.99 3.58 21.66
CA LYS A 19 -14.64 2.48 22.37
C LYS A 19 -14.99 2.86 23.81
N THR A 20 -14.05 3.47 24.53
CA THR A 20 -14.27 3.93 25.91
C THR A 20 -15.44 4.92 26.02
N ILE A 21 -15.52 5.86 25.07
CA ILE A 21 -16.61 6.83 25.01
C ILE A 21 -17.93 6.16 24.61
N ALA A 22 -17.91 5.22 23.66
CA ALA A 22 -19.10 4.51 23.22
C ALA A 22 -19.71 3.64 24.35
N GLU A 23 -18.87 3.00 25.16
CA GLU A 23 -19.32 2.26 26.35
C GLU A 23 -19.91 3.20 27.43
N SER A 24 -19.28 4.36 27.63
CA SER A 24 -19.82 5.40 28.52
C SER A 24 -21.15 5.94 28.00
N PHE A 25 -21.27 6.12 26.68
CA PHE A 25 -22.50 6.55 26.01
C PHE A 25 -23.62 5.54 26.20
N LYS A 26 -23.36 4.25 25.99
CA LYS A 26 -24.30 3.17 26.24
C LYS A 26 -24.76 3.14 27.71
N THR A 27 -23.83 3.26 28.65
CA THR A 27 -24.13 3.26 30.09
C THR A 27 -25.07 4.40 30.50
N ASN A 28 -24.96 5.56 29.84
CA ASN A 28 -25.77 6.74 30.14
C ASN A 28 -26.95 6.94 29.16
N ILE A 29 -27.26 5.93 28.31
CA ILE A 29 -28.22 6.10 27.21
C ILE A 29 -29.64 6.43 27.69
N ALA A 30 -30.03 5.94 28.86
CA ALA A 30 -31.34 6.20 29.46
C ALA A 30 -31.58 7.70 29.71
N GLU A 31 -30.55 8.45 30.12
CA GLU A 31 -30.64 9.89 30.34
C GLU A 31 -30.54 10.68 29.02
N LEU A 32 -29.59 10.28 28.17
CA LEU A 32 -29.27 10.98 26.94
C LEU A 32 -30.39 10.86 25.88
N SER A 33 -31.06 9.71 25.82
CA SER A 33 -32.17 9.43 24.90
C SER A 33 -33.40 10.33 25.14
N VAL A 34 -33.58 10.84 26.37
CA VAL A 34 -34.67 11.79 26.70
C VAL A 34 -34.53 13.09 25.91
N THR A 35 -33.30 13.54 25.65
CA THR A 35 -33.03 14.79 24.93
C THR A 35 -32.76 14.61 23.44
N ARG A 36 -32.38 13.39 23.03
CA ARG A 36 -32.18 13.01 21.63
C ARG A 36 -32.81 11.65 21.37
N SER A 37 -34.02 11.66 20.81
CA SER A 37 -34.78 10.44 20.53
C SER A 37 -34.08 9.46 19.57
N LEU A 38 -33.16 9.93 18.73
CA LEU A 38 -32.36 9.07 17.84
C LEU A 38 -31.25 8.31 18.59
N TRP A 39 -30.92 8.72 19.81
CA TRP A 39 -29.93 8.04 20.65
C TRP A 39 -30.61 6.91 21.41
N THR A 40 -30.83 5.81 20.69
CA THR A 40 -31.43 4.59 21.26
C THR A 40 -30.36 3.65 21.80
N GLU A 41 -30.79 2.66 22.59
CA GLU A 41 -29.89 1.58 23.03
C GLU A 41 -29.29 0.84 21.82
N GLN A 42 -30.11 0.57 20.79
CA GLN A 42 -29.65 -0.03 19.54
C GLN A 42 -28.56 0.79 18.86
N PHE A 43 -28.74 2.12 18.78
CA PHE A 43 -27.73 3.00 18.19
C PHE A 43 -26.39 2.91 18.95
N ALA A 44 -26.41 2.81 20.28
CA ALA A 44 -25.21 2.63 21.08
C ALA A 44 -24.54 1.26 20.83
N TYR A 45 -25.32 0.18 20.74
CA TYR A 45 -24.80 -1.15 20.37
C TYR A 45 -24.17 -1.16 18.98
N ASP A 46 -24.84 -0.57 17.99
CA ASP A 46 -24.35 -0.51 16.61
C ASP A 46 -23.05 0.31 16.50
N LEU A 47 -22.90 1.37 17.29
CA LEU A 47 -21.66 2.14 17.37
C LEU A 47 -20.51 1.31 17.95
N ILE A 48 -20.73 0.60 19.06
CA ILE A 48 -19.71 -0.28 19.66
C ILE A 48 -19.32 -1.39 18.69
N SER A 49 -20.30 -2.04 18.07
CA SER A 49 -20.08 -3.11 17.08
C SER A 49 -19.25 -2.63 15.88
N ARG A 50 -19.50 -1.42 15.37
CA ARG A 50 -18.69 -0.81 14.30
C ARG A 50 -17.25 -0.54 14.74
N ILE A 51 -17.04 -0.08 15.97
CA ILE A 51 -15.70 0.15 16.52
C ILE A 51 -14.94 -1.18 16.68
N ASP A 52 -15.61 -2.21 17.19
CA ASP A 52 -15.02 -3.55 17.38
C ASP A 52 -14.68 -4.19 16.04
N SER A 53 -15.59 -4.10 15.07
CA SER A 53 -15.32 -4.54 13.70
C SER A 53 -14.09 -3.82 13.14
N ALA A 54 -14.00 -2.50 13.28
CA ALA A 54 -12.84 -1.73 12.80
C ALA A 54 -11.52 -2.11 13.50
N ILE A 55 -11.56 -2.47 14.79
CA ILE A 55 -10.41 -3.00 15.53
C ILE A 55 -9.99 -4.35 14.94
N GLU A 56 -10.92 -5.29 14.79
CA GLU A 56 -10.65 -6.66 14.35
C GLU A 56 -10.22 -6.73 12.88
N THR A 57 -10.82 -5.91 12.02
CA THR A 57 -10.64 -6.00 10.57
C THR A 57 -9.57 -5.08 10.02
N HIS A 58 -9.11 -4.07 10.76
CA HIS A 58 -8.20 -3.06 10.20
C HIS A 58 -6.95 -2.80 11.04
N LEU A 59 -6.96 -3.05 12.36
CA LEU A 59 -5.75 -2.90 13.16
C LEU A 59 -4.75 -4.02 12.86
N GLY A 60 -3.49 -3.65 12.64
CA GLY A 60 -2.40 -4.59 12.37
C GLY A 60 -2.32 -5.09 10.93
N ILE A 61 -3.23 -4.70 10.04
CA ILE A 61 -3.14 -5.07 8.62
C ILE A 61 -1.99 -4.32 7.95
N ASP A 62 -0.99 -5.07 7.48
CA ASP A 62 0.02 -4.55 6.57
C ASP A 62 -0.50 -4.51 5.14
N VAL A 63 -1.29 -3.48 4.85
CA VAL A 63 -1.95 -3.25 3.55
C VAL A 63 -0.96 -3.23 2.38
N LYS A 64 0.32 -2.92 2.66
CA LYS A 64 1.37 -2.78 1.65
C LYS A 64 2.18 -4.05 1.45
N LYS A 65 2.01 -5.10 2.26
CA LYS A 65 2.83 -6.31 2.18
C LYS A 65 2.80 -6.94 0.79
N ALA A 66 1.61 -7.23 0.27
CA ALA A 66 1.45 -7.83 -1.06
C ALA A 66 2.06 -6.97 -2.18
N LEU A 67 1.93 -5.64 -2.08
CA LEU A 67 2.55 -4.71 -3.03
C LEU A 67 4.09 -4.73 -2.94
N ARG A 68 4.67 -4.82 -1.73
CA ARG A 68 6.13 -4.95 -1.56
C ARG A 68 6.63 -6.26 -2.13
N ASP A 69 5.94 -7.36 -1.86
CA ASP A 69 6.29 -8.70 -2.36
C ASP A 69 6.23 -8.76 -3.90
N ALA A 70 5.19 -8.15 -4.50
CA ALA A 70 5.06 -8.03 -5.96
C ALA A 70 6.14 -7.13 -6.56
N THR A 71 6.52 -6.04 -5.89
CA THR A 71 7.60 -5.14 -6.34
C THR A 71 8.95 -5.85 -6.31
N ALA A 72 9.23 -6.63 -5.27
CA ALA A 72 10.43 -7.44 -5.19
C ALA A 72 10.47 -8.48 -6.32
N SER A 73 9.39 -9.23 -6.50
CA SER A 73 9.25 -10.22 -7.59
C SER A 73 9.42 -9.62 -8.98
N LEU A 74 8.91 -8.41 -9.21
CA LEU A 74 9.11 -7.72 -10.48
C LEU A 74 10.57 -7.30 -10.68
N SER A 75 11.24 -6.84 -9.62
CA SER A 75 12.64 -6.41 -9.66
C SER A 75 13.60 -7.55 -9.99
N THR A 76 13.35 -8.76 -9.48
CA THR A 76 14.19 -9.94 -9.79
C THR A 76 14.20 -10.30 -11.28
N ILE A 77 13.17 -9.88 -12.03
CA ILE A 77 13.09 -10.05 -13.50
C ILE A 77 13.61 -8.79 -14.21
N GLN A 78 13.26 -7.60 -13.72
CA GLN A 78 13.61 -6.33 -14.34
C GLN A 78 15.11 -6.13 -14.47
N VAL A 79 15.85 -6.41 -13.40
CA VAL A 79 17.30 -6.19 -13.32
C VAL A 79 18.07 -7.02 -14.36
N PRO A 80 17.92 -8.37 -14.42
CA PRO A 80 18.60 -9.16 -15.43
C PRO A 80 18.11 -8.84 -16.84
N ALA A 81 16.82 -8.57 -17.05
CA ALA A 81 16.30 -8.16 -18.36
C ALA A 81 16.97 -6.88 -18.86
N LYS A 82 17.07 -5.84 -18.01
CA LYS A 82 17.75 -4.57 -18.35
C LYS A 82 19.23 -4.78 -18.67
N ARG A 83 19.91 -5.62 -17.88
CA ARG A 83 21.32 -5.96 -18.12
C ARG A 83 21.48 -6.64 -19.48
N ASP A 84 20.68 -7.67 -19.75
CA ASP A 84 20.81 -8.50 -20.94
C ASP A 84 20.50 -7.71 -22.21
N VAL A 85 19.45 -6.88 -22.22
CA VAL A 85 19.16 -6.03 -23.39
C VAL A 85 20.24 -4.97 -23.62
N SER A 86 20.78 -4.38 -22.55
CA SER A 86 21.88 -3.41 -22.68
C SER A 86 23.15 -4.07 -23.20
N TYR A 87 23.47 -5.27 -22.70
CA TYR A 87 24.63 -6.04 -23.13
C TYR A 87 24.50 -6.54 -24.57
N PHE A 88 23.31 -7.01 -24.96
CA PHE A 88 23.00 -7.38 -26.33
C PHE A 88 23.17 -6.19 -27.29
N LYS A 89 22.63 -5.01 -26.93
CA LYS A 89 22.78 -3.80 -27.75
C LYS A 89 24.24 -3.48 -28.05
N ILE A 90 25.10 -3.51 -27.03
CA ILE A 90 26.53 -3.21 -27.18
C ILE A 90 27.21 -4.20 -28.11
N GLN A 91 26.89 -5.50 -28.01
CA GLN A 91 27.43 -6.52 -28.93
C GLN A 91 27.02 -6.25 -30.37
N ILE A 92 25.74 -5.95 -30.63
CA ILE A 92 25.30 -5.56 -31.98
C ILE A 92 26.03 -4.33 -32.49
N GLU A 93 26.27 -3.33 -31.61
CA GLU A 93 27.01 -2.12 -31.99
C GLU A 93 28.45 -2.41 -32.41
N GLU A 94 29.13 -3.33 -31.74
CA GLU A 94 30.52 -3.70 -32.04
C GLU A 94 30.65 -4.69 -33.21
N ASP A 95 29.81 -5.73 -33.26
CA ASP A 95 29.91 -6.80 -34.26
C ASP A 95 29.53 -6.31 -35.67
N PHE A 96 28.67 -5.29 -35.74
CA PHE A 96 28.21 -4.66 -36.98
C PHE A 96 28.79 -3.25 -37.19
N LYS A 97 29.85 -2.85 -36.46
CA LYS A 97 30.42 -1.50 -36.59
C LYS A 97 30.93 -1.14 -37.99
N LYS A 98 31.33 -2.14 -38.78
CA LYS A 98 31.75 -1.97 -40.18
C LYS A 98 30.57 -1.92 -41.15
N GLU A 99 29.35 -2.19 -40.68
CA GLU A 99 28.10 -2.25 -41.44
C GLU A 99 27.02 -1.35 -40.78
N PRO A 100 27.25 -0.03 -40.66
CA PRO A 100 26.44 0.86 -39.81
C PRO A 100 24.96 0.90 -40.18
N SER A 101 24.62 0.90 -41.48
CA SER A 101 23.22 0.86 -41.93
C SER A 101 22.50 -0.41 -41.45
N LYS A 102 23.20 -1.55 -41.47
CA LYS A 102 22.67 -2.83 -41.02
C LYS A 102 22.52 -2.88 -39.51
N ARG A 103 23.55 -2.45 -38.77
CA ARG A 103 23.49 -2.28 -37.32
C ARG A 103 22.26 -1.47 -36.90
N ASP A 104 22.07 -0.31 -37.52
CA ASP A 104 20.99 0.61 -37.16
C ASP A 104 19.62 0.02 -37.50
N GLU A 105 19.51 -0.71 -38.61
CA GLU A 105 18.31 -1.45 -38.97
C GLU A 105 17.99 -2.55 -37.94
N ILE A 106 18.97 -3.35 -37.53
CA ILE A 106 18.80 -4.39 -36.49
C ILE A 106 18.32 -3.76 -35.19
N LEU A 107 18.99 -2.72 -34.70
CA LEU A 107 18.64 -2.06 -33.44
C LEU A 107 17.26 -1.40 -33.50
N LYS A 108 16.90 -0.80 -34.64
CA LYS A 108 15.56 -0.23 -34.86
C LYS A 108 14.50 -1.32 -34.90
N ASN A 109 14.74 -2.39 -35.64
CA ASN A 109 13.81 -3.50 -35.80
C ASN A 109 13.52 -4.18 -34.45
N LEU A 110 14.55 -4.42 -33.65
CA LEU A 110 14.42 -5.04 -32.33
C LEU A 110 13.94 -4.07 -31.22
N GLY A 111 13.64 -2.81 -31.55
CA GLY A 111 13.03 -1.84 -30.63
C GLY A 111 13.99 -1.02 -29.76
N PHE A 112 15.30 -1.21 -29.90
CA PHE A 112 16.30 -0.49 -29.12
C PHE A 112 16.24 1.02 -29.35
N THR A 113 16.12 1.46 -30.60
CA THR A 113 16.12 2.89 -30.95
C THR A 113 14.99 3.67 -30.28
N LYS A 114 13.83 3.03 -30.10
CA LYS A 114 12.64 3.66 -29.51
C LYS A 114 12.63 3.61 -27.99
N HIS A 115 13.04 2.48 -27.40
CA HIS A 115 12.73 2.19 -26.00
C HIS A 115 13.94 2.25 -25.05
N ILE A 116 15.18 2.08 -25.53
CA ILE A 116 16.34 1.82 -24.64
C ILE A 116 16.61 2.95 -23.63
N ARG A 117 16.40 4.23 -24.02
CA ARG A 117 16.65 5.38 -23.14
C ARG A 117 15.73 5.37 -21.92
N ASP A 118 14.47 5.03 -22.08
CA ASP A 118 13.50 5.00 -20.98
C ASP A 118 13.65 3.71 -20.16
N VAL A 119 14.05 2.60 -20.81
CA VAL A 119 14.46 1.38 -20.10
C VAL A 119 15.61 1.66 -19.15
N GLN A 120 16.63 2.41 -19.58
CA GLN A 120 17.76 2.80 -18.73
C GLN A 120 17.30 3.60 -17.51
N LYS A 121 16.32 4.50 -17.68
CA LYS A 121 15.66 5.26 -16.59
C LYS A 121 14.72 4.43 -15.71
N GLY A 122 14.53 3.14 -15.99
CA GLY A 122 13.71 2.24 -15.18
C GLY A 122 12.23 2.20 -15.57
N ASN A 123 11.85 2.73 -16.73
CA ASN A 123 10.49 2.66 -17.22
C ASN A 123 10.09 1.20 -17.54
N GLN A 124 9.13 0.67 -16.78
CA GLN A 124 8.64 -0.71 -16.92
C GLN A 124 7.90 -0.92 -18.25
N GLU A 125 7.07 0.04 -18.67
CA GLU A 125 6.33 -0.01 -19.94
C GLU A 125 7.28 -0.05 -21.14
N SER A 126 8.30 0.81 -21.15
CA SER A 126 9.32 0.80 -22.20
C SER A 126 10.09 -0.52 -22.25
N LEU A 127 10.35 -1.15 -21.10
CA LEU A 127 11.00 -2.47 -21.07
C LEU A 127 10.09 -3.56 -21.62
N ILE A 128 8.80 -3.55 -21.26
CA ILE A 128 7.80 -4.47 -21.84
C ILE A 128 7.78 -4.31 -23.37
N GLN A 129 7.66 -3.07 -23.86
CA GLN A 129 7.60 -2.79 -25.30
C GLN A 129 8.87 -3.24 -26.02
N LEU A 130 10.05 -2.98 -25.45
CA LEU A 130 11.32 -3.46 -26.00
C LEU A 130 11.38 -4.99 -26.06
N LEU A 131 11.06 -5.69 -24.96
CA LEU A 131 11.13 -7.14 -24.89
C LEU A 131 10.17 -7.82 -25.86
N TYR A 132 8.95 -7.28 -26.03
CA TYR A 132 7.99 -7.82 -26.99
C TYR A 132 8.40 -7.52 -28.43
N GLN A 133 8.88 -6.31 -28.74
CA GLN A 133 9.35 -5.99 -30.08
C GLN A 133 10.57 -6.85 -30.44
N PHE A 134 11.50 -7.05 -29.51
CA PHE A 134 12.61 -7.99 -29.67
C PHE A 134 12.12 -9.40 -29.96
N LYS A 135 11.19 -9.92 -29.15
CA LYS A 135 10.64 -11.27 -29.30
C LYS A 135 9.92 -11.49 -30.63
N ILE A 136 9.13 -10.52 -31.09
CA ILE A 136 8.34 -10.63 -32.33
C ILE A 136 9.25 -10.51 -33.55
N ASN A 137 10.24 -9.62 -33.51
CA ASN A 137 11.06 -9.27 -34.67
C ASN A 137 12.38 -10.05 -34.77
N MET A 138 12.72 -10.86 -33.75
CA MET A 138 13.84 -11.80 -33.81
C MET A 138 13.46 -13.01 -34.68
N SER A 139 13.53 -12.83 -36.00
CA SER A 139 13.32 -13.91 -36.97
C SER A 139 14.47 -14.92 -36.96
N ASP A 140 14.24 -16.12 -37.49
CA ASP A 140 15.27 -17.15 -37.58
C ASP A 140 16.47 -16.70 -38.43
N THR A 141 16.22 -15.99 -39.53
CA THR A 141 17.27 -15.42 -40.39
C THR A 141 18.11 -14.40 -39.63
N LEU A 142 17.48 -13.46 -38.92
CA LEU A 142 18.19 -12.45 -38.14
C LEU A 142 18.99 -13.10 -37.00
N ARG A 143 18.39 -14.07 -36.31
CA ARG A 143 19.05 -14.85 -35.26
C ARG A 143 20.30 -15.54 -35.81
N GLN A 144 20.19 -16.28 -36.92
CA GLN A 144 21.33 -16.98 -37.54
C GLN A 144 22.46 -16.01 -37.87
N GLU A 145 22.12 -14.83 -38.40
CA GLU A 145 23.10 -13.82 -38.77
C GLU A 145 23.85 -13.28 -37.56
N ILE A 146 23.14 -12.96 -36.48
CA ILE A 146 23.71 -12.47 -35.22
C ILE A 146 24.59 -13.56 -34.57
N VAL A 147 24.14 -14.81 -34.59
CA VAL A 147 24.90 -15.94 -34.05
C VAL A 147 26.17 -16.20 -34.87
N ALA A 148 26.11 -16.03 -36.20
CA ALA A 148 27.28 -16.16 -37.06
C ALA A 148 28.38 -15.11 -36.78
N LYS A 149 28.03 -13.97 -36.17
CA LYS A 149 28.99 -12.98 -35.67
C LYS A 149 29.62 -13.35 -34.31
N GLY A 150 29.14 -14.41 -33.65
CA GLY A 150 29.69 -14.93 -32.40
C GLY A 150 28.80 -14.73 -31.17
N LEU A 151 27.61 -14.14 -31.31
CA LEU A 151 26.71 -13.91 -30.18
C LEU A 151 26.04 -15.23 -29.74
N ASN A 152 26.06 -15.49 -28.43
CA ASN A 152 25.51 -16.72 -27.86
C ASN A 152 23.97 -16.75 -27.89
N THR A 153 23.38 -17.83 -28.41
CA THR A 153 21.92 -18.02 -28.51
C THR A 153 21.20 -17.91 -27.16
N THR A 154 21.83 -18.33 -26.06
CA THR A 154 21.26 -18.24 -24.71
C THR A 154 20.90 -16.80 -24.33
N LEU A 155 21.68 -15.80 -24.74
CA LEU A 155 21.36 -14.39 -24.46
C LEU A 155 20.06 -13.98 -25.16
N ILE A 156 19.89 -14.39 -26.41
CA ILE A 156 18.67 -14.13 -27.20
C ILE A 156 17.47 -14.83 -26.53
N ASP A 157 17.63 -16.09 -26.14
CA ASP A 157 16.58 -16.90 -25.52
C ASP A 157 16.15 -16.31 -24.17
N ASN A 158 17.11 -15.85 -23.35
CA ASN A 158 16.83 -15.17 -22.09
C ASN A 158 16.00 -13.90 -22.32
N ILE A 159 16.40 -13.04 -23.26
CA ILE A 159 15.67 -11.80 -23.58
C ILE A 159 14.24 -12.10 -24.03
N ILE A 160 14.06 -13.11 -24.89
CA ILE A 160 12.72 -13.57 -25.32
C ILE A 160 11.91 -14.10 -24.13
N GLY A 161 12.54 -14.85 -23.23
CA GLY A 161 11.92 -15.44 -22.03
C GLY A 161 11.41 -14.40 -21.04
N TYR A 162 12.06 -13.24 -20.93
CA TYR A 162 11.62 -12.16 -20.04
C TYR A 162 10.29 -11.52 -20.47
N ALA A 163 9.94 -11.52 -21.76
CA ALA A 163 8.81 -10.73 -22.26
C ALA A 163 7.48 -11.05 -21.55
N ASN A 164 7.10 -12.32 -21.50
CA ASN A 164 5.84 -12.74 -20.88
C ASN A 164 5.89 -12.67 -19.35
N THR A 165 7.00 -13.09 -18.75
CA THR A 165 7.17 -13.16 -17.29
C THR A 165 7.22 -11.77 -16.68
N PHE A 166 7.95 -10.83 -17.30
CA PHE A 166 8.02 -9.44 -16.85
C PHE A 166 6.67 -8.73 -16.98
N LYS A 167 5.95 -8.92 -18.11
CA LYS A 167 4.60 -8.38 -18.28
C LYS A 167 3.64 -8.89 -17.20
N GLN A 168 3.64 -10.20 -16.93
CA GLN A 168 2.74 -10.78 -15.94
C GLN A 168 3.03 -10.22 -14.54
N ALA A 169 4.31 -10.18 -14.14
CA ALA A 169 4.72 -9.60 -12.87
C ALA A 169 4.34 -8.11 -12.77
N ASN A 170 4.45 -7.36 -13.86
CA ASN A 170 4.04 -5.95 -13.92
C ASN A 170 2.53 -5.79 -13.72
N VAL A 171 1.71 -6.60 -14.40
CA VAL A 171 0.25 -6.61 -14.21
C VAL A 171 -0.10 -6.91 -12.75
N THR A 172 0.52 -7.92 -12.15
CA THR A 172 0.33 -8.24 -10.72
C THR A 172 0.70 -7.07 -9.81
N GLN A 173 1.83 -6.39 -10.07
CA GLN A 173 2.22 -5.20 -9.30
C GLN A 173 1.17 -4.09 -9.43
N GLU A 174 0.69 -3.79 -10.64
CA GLU A 174 -0.33 -2.76 -10.88
C GLU A 174 -1.67 -3.10 -10.21
N THR A 175 -2.11 -4.36 -10.25
CA THR A 175 -3.29 -4.83 -9.52
C THR A 175 -3.16 -4.54 -8.03
N PHE A 176 -2.00 -4.85 -7.42
CA PHE A 176 -1.79 -4.56 -6.00
C PHE A 176 -1.64 -3.07 -5.70
N LYS A 177 -1.11 -2.25 -6.61
CA LYS A 177 -1.09 -0.78 -6.44
C LYS A 177 -2.50 -0.21 -6.33
N SER A 178 -3.45 -0.71 -7.13
CA SER A 178 -4.85 -0.30 -7.07
C SER A 178 -5.53 -0.82 -5.80
N ALA A 179 -5.44 -2.13 -5.53
CA ALA A 179 -6.06 -2.74 -4.34
C ALA A 179 -5.56 -2.11 -3.03
N THR A 180 -4.25 -1.82 -2.92
CA THR A 180 -3.68 -1.16 -1.74
C THR A 180 -4.30 0.23 -1.52
N LYS A 181 -4.60 0.98 -2.59
CA LYS A 181 -5.23 2.30 -2.47
C LYS A 181 -6.69 2.19 -2.02
N GLU A 182 -7.42 1.22 -2.55
CA GLU A 182 -8.81 0.96 -2.19
C GLU A 182 -8.93 0.59 -0.71
N VAL A 183 -8.17 -0.41 -0.26
CA VAL A 183 -8.19 -0.83 1.15
C VAL A 183 -7.72 0.30 2.06
N ALA A 184 -6.67 1.03 1.69
CA ALA A 184 -6.22 2.19 2.49
C ALA A 184 -7.29 3.29 2.57
N LYS A 185 -8.08 3.50 1.50
CA LYS A 185 -9.19 4.45 1.52
C LYS A 185 -10.31 3.96 2.42
N GLU A 186 -10.73 2.72 2.28
CA GLU A 186 -11.78 2.08 3.09
C GLU A 186 -11.46 2.18 4.59
N VAL A 187 -10.24 1.81 4.99
CA VAL A 187 -9.78 1.92 6.38
C VAL A 187 -9.85 3.36 6.88
N ASN A 188 -9.37 4.33 6.09
CA ASN A 188 -9.39 5.73 6.49
C ASN A 188 -10.82 6.27 6.61
N ASP A 189 -11.72 5.90 5.71
CA ASP A 189 -13.12 6.34 5.73
C ASP A 189 -13.85 5.77 6.96
N ALA A 190 -13.67 4.48 7.24
CA ALA A 190 -14.25 3.82 8.42
C ALA A 190 -13.79 4.51 9.72
N PHE A 191 -12.49 4.77 9.86
CA PHE A 191 -11.93 5.42 11.05
C PHE A 191 -12.38 6.89 11.19
N THR A 192 -12.46 7.61 10.07
CA THR A 192 -12.93 9.00 10.03
C THR A 192 -14.40 9.08 10.46
N ALA A 193 -15.26 8.18 9.95
CA ALA A 193 -16.67 8.14 10.30
C ALA A 193 -16.90 7.85 11.79
N ILE A 194 -16.19 6.86 12.35
CA ILE A 194 -16.23 6.55 13.79
C ILE A 194 -15.82 7.78 14.61
N TYR A 195 -14.70 8.41 14.26
CA TYR A 195 -14.20 9.56 15.01
C TYR A 195 -15.18 10.74 14.97
N ASP A 196 -15.73 11.07 13.81
CA ASP A 196 -16.68 12.19 13.67
C ASP A 196 -17.95 11.97 14.51
N GLU A 197 -18.47 10.74 14.53
CA GLU A 197 -19.64 10.36 15.33
C GLU A 197 -19.36 10.42 16.84
N ILE A 198 -18.19 9.93 17.27
CA ILE A 198 -17.74 10.00 18.66
C ILE A 198 -17.54 11.44 19.11
N ILE A 199 -16.95 12.30 18.27
CA ILE A 199 -16.77 13.71 18.58
C ILE A 199 -18.11 14.43 18.67
N ALA A 200 -19.07 14.09 17.83
CA ALA A 200 -20.43 14.63 17.93
C ALA A 200 -21.07 14.24 19.28
N ILE A 201 -21.00 12.96 19.67
CA ILE A 201 -21.48 12.47 20.97
C ILE A 201 -20.79 13.22 22.12
N CYS A 202 -19.46 13.34 22.09
CA CYS A 202 -18.68 14.08 23.09
C CYS A 202 -19.18 15.53 23.25
N LYS A 203 -19.31 16.26 22.14
CA LYS A 203 -19.76 17.67 22.16
C LYS A 203 -21.14 17.84 22.76
N ILE A 204 -22.05 16.92 22.45
CA ILE A 204 -23.43 16.97 22.92
C ILE A 204 -23.52 16.56 24.39
N ALA A 205 -23.02 15.37 24.74
CA ALA A 205 -23.15 14.81 26.07
C ALA A 205 -22.38 15.64 27.11
N SER A 206 -21.20 16.17 26.77
CA SER A 206 -20.46 17.07 27.67
C SER A 206 -21.19 18.39 27.96
N LYS A 207 -22.04 18.85 27.03
CA LYS A 207 -22.91 20.02 27.25
C LYS A 207 -24.13 19.69 28.08
N TYR A 208 -24.72 18.51 27.90
CA TYR A 208 -25.80 18.00 28.74
C TYR A 208 -25.32 17.88 30.20
N TYR A 209 -24.19 17.22 30.42
CA TYR A 209 -23.57 17.01 31.73
C TYR A 209 -22.74 18.20 32.25
N LYS A 210 -23.02 19.44 31.80
CA LYS A 210 -22.20 20.61 32.17
C LYS A 210 -22.05 20.83 33.68
N TYR A 211 -23.03 20.39 34.48
CA TYR A 211 -23.06 20.51 35.94
C TYR A 211 -22.77 19.20 36.68
N GLU A 212 -22.42 18.13 35.94
CA GLU A 212 -22.03 16.81 36.47
C GLU A 212 -20.59 16.52 36.00
N PRO A 213 -19.56 17.07 36.67
CA PRO A 213 -18.18 17.04 36.17
C PRO A 213 -17.67 15.65 35.83
N LEU A 214 -17.97 14.64 36.67
CA LEU A 214 -17.53 13.27 36.46
C LEU A 214 -18.15 12.64 35.20
N LYS A 215 -19.45 12.84 34.96
CA LYS A 215 -20.10 12.36 33.72
C LYS A 215 -19.58 13.12 32.50
N LYS A 216 -19.40 14.44 32.62
CA LYS A 216 -18.83 15.26 31.53
C LYS A 216 -17.45 14.78 31.09
N GLU A 217 -16.61 14.36 32.03
CA GLU A 217 -15.27 13.86 31.73
C GLU A 217 -15.29 12.56 30.88
N GLN A 218 -16.29 11.69 31.08
CA GLN A 218 -16.49 10.48 30.26
C GLN A 218 -16.73 10.82 28.79
N PHE A 219 -17.24 12.01 28.50
CA PHE A 219 -17.55 12.50 27.14
C PHE A 219 -16.53 13.53 26.64
N THR A 220 -15.28 13.43 27.09
CA THR A 220 -14.18 14.28 26.64
C THR A 220 -13.09 13.43 25.97
N PHE A 221 -12.99 13.50 24.64
CA PHE A 221 -12.04 12.70 23.85
C PHE A 221 -10.58 12.82 24.32
N ALA A 222 -10.11 14.04 24.59
CA ALA A 222 -8.75 14.26 25.09
C ALA A 222 -8.50 13.59 26.46
N LYS A 223 -9.53 13.48 27.31
CA LYS A 223 -9.45 12.81 28.62
C LYS A 223 -9.46 11.29 28.47
N ALA A 224 -10.34 10.76 27.62
CA ALA A 224 -10.32 9.34 27.26
C ALA A 224 -8.93 8.93 26.74
N LEU A 225 -8.35 9.73 25.85
CA LEU A 225 -7.01 9.52 25.31
C LEU A 225 -5.91 9.59 26.38
N SER A 226 -5.94 10.60 27.26
CA SER A 226 -4.94 10.72 28.33
C SER A 226 -4.99 9.55 29.31
N ASN A 227 -6.18 9.04 29.60
CA ASN A 227 -6.35 7.92 30.53
C ASN A 227 -5.80 6.62 29.94
N LEU A 228 -5.94 6.42 28.62
CA LEU A 228 -5.31 5.29 27.92
C LEU A 228 -3.79 5.37 28.02
N GLY A 229 -3.19 6.52 27.73
CA GLY A 229 -1.73 6.71 27.82
C GLY A 229 -1.17 6.66 29.24
N ALA A 230 -1.97 6.99 30.26
CA ALA A 230 -1.62 6.81 31.67
C ALA A 230 -1.64 5.33 32.06
N SER A 231 -2.64 4.57 31.62
CA SER A 231 -2.73 3.12 31.86
C SER A 231 -1.57 2.34 31.21
N THR A 232 -1.12 2.72 30.01
CA THR A 232 0.03 2.05 29.34
C THR A 232 1.36 2.26 30.08
N LYS A 233 1.49 3.30 30.91
CA LYS A 233 2.68 3.51 31.75
C LYS A 233 2.68 2.67 33.02
N VAL A 234 1.50 2.32 33.55
CA VAL A 234 1.37 1.59 34.81
C VAL A 234 1.67 0.10 34.63
N THR A 235 1.33 -0.51 33.49
CA THR A 235 1.62 -1.93 33.19
C THR A 235 3.09 -2.24 32.86
N GLY A 236 3.96 -1.23 32.74
CA GLY A 236 5.39 -1.41 32.45
C GLY A 236 6.32 -1.45 33.68
N THR A 237 5.80 -1.35 34.91
CA THR A 237 6.63 -1.17 36.11
C THR A 237 6.22 -2.00 37.33
N GLU A 238 5.80 -3.25 37.14
CA GLU A 238 5.68 -4.19 38.27
C GLU A 238 6.25 -5.58 37.93
N THR A 239 7.58 -5.70 37.86
CA THR A 239 8.27 -6.95 38.27
C THR A 239 9.74 -6.71 38.62
N THR A 240 10.04 -6.02 39.72
CA THR A 240 11.32 -6.27 40.44
C THR A 240 11.25 -5.85 41.92
N GLN A 241 10.72 -6.73 42.76
CA GLN A 241 11.05 -6.90 44.19
C GLN A 241 10.28 -8.16 44.64
N ALA A 242 10.85 -9.19 45.27
CA ALA A 242 11.96 -9.19 46.19
C ALA A 242 12.78 -10.49 46.08
N ALA A 243 14.09 -10.34 46.22
CA ALA A 243 14.99 -11.37 46.72
C ALA A 243 15.76 -10.72 47.86
N ILE A 244 15.40 -11.05 49.11
CA ILE A 244 16.28 -11.45 50.22
C ILE A 244 15.44 -12.35 51.13
#